data_AF-A0A2N6BCY8-F1
#
_entry.id   AF-A0A2N6BCY8-F1
#
_cell.length_a   1.000
_cell.length_b   1.000
_cell.length_c   1.000
_cell.angle_alpha   90.00
_cell.angle_beta   90.00
_cell.angle_gamma   90.00
#
_symmetry.space_group_name_H-M   'P 1'
#
loop_
_entity.id
_entity.type
_entity.pdbx_description
1 polymer ?
#
loop_
_entity_poly.entity_id
_entity_poly.type
_entity_poly.pdbx_seq_one_letter_code
_entity_poly.pdbx_strand_id
1 'polypeptide(L)'
;MRLFNTLLSILVPTLALACFGAELRVGVPPDAGLQTYTAYSVGYYVEEKTGIAPRFVEVADGESAILNGEIDLWLEVGEDSLPRGVEERTGAAVEGLGKVTFWLNPEVLDDLRFTTVERALARASSFLTSEQFNENAMGDNPRKSARKAAVKSD
;
A
#
# COMPACT_ATOMS: atom_id res chain seq x y z
N MET A 1 55.54 9.68 32.37
CA MET A 1 54.11 9.62 32.77
C MET A 1 53.30 10.34 31.72
N ARG A 2 52.57 9.58 30.88
CA ARG A 2 51.75 10.08 29.78
C ARG A 2 50.38 10.46 30.35
N LEU A 3 50.14 11.75 30.57
CA LEU A 3 48.85 12.27 31.01
C LEU A 3 47.98 12.54 29.76
N PHE A 4 46.89 11.77 29.68
CA PHE A 4 45.60 12.13 29.10
C PHE A 4 45.56 12.60 27.63
N ASN A 5 45.68 11.63 26.72
CA ASN A 5 45.19 11.74 25.35
C ASN A 5 43.73 11.24 25.24
N THR A 6 42.88 11.63 26.20
CA THR A 6 41.52 11.07 26.39
C THR A 6 40.45 12.09 26.01
N LEU A 7 40.57 12.67 24.81
CA LEU A 7 39.62 13.69 24.32
C LEU A 7 39.08 13.32 22.92
N LEU A 8 38.85 12.02 22.70
CA LEU A 8 38.44 11.50 21.39
C LEU A 8 37.34 10.43 21.51
N SER A 9 36.30 10.68 22.32
CA SER A 9 35.19 9.71 22.43
C SER A 9 33.81 10.32 22.67
N ILE A 10 33.66 11.65 22.58
CA ILE A 10 32.36 12.32 22.69
C ILE A 10 31.93 12.82 21.30
N LEU A 11 31.87 11.90 20.35
CA LEU A 11 31.06 12.06 19.14
C LEU A 11 30.26 10.77 18.97
N VAL A 12 29.45 10.47 19.99
CA VAL A 12 28.35 9.51 19.81
C VAL A 12 27.48 10.13 18.72
N PRO A 13 27.28 9.46 17.58
CA PRO A 13 26.48 9.99 16.50
C PRO A 13 25.11 10.29 17.09
N THR A 14 24.72 11.56 17.04
CA THR A 14 23.36 12.00 17.27
C THR A 14 22.47 11.04 16.51
N LEU A 15 21.73 10.25 17.28
CA LEU A 15 20.49 9.60 16.96
C LEU A 15 20.16 9.78 15.48
N ALA A 16 20.49 8.77 14.68
CA ALA A 16 19.71 8.49 13.49
C ALA A 16 18.27 8.36 14.01
N LEU A 17 17.57 9.49 14.05
CA LEU A 17 16.15 9.61 14.21
C LEU A 17 15.60 8.78 13.06
N ALA A 18 15.43 7.48 13.33
CA ALA A 18 14.34 6.68 12.87
C ALA A 18 13.66 7.28 11.65
N CYS A 19 14.30 7.24 10.48
CA CYS A 19 13.62 7.39 9.19
C CYS A 19 12.75 6.15 8.94
N PHE A 20 12.05 5.66 9.96
CA PHE A 20 10.96 4.72 9.84
C PHE A 20 9.77 5.53 9.34
N GLY A 21 9.81 5.88 8.06
CA GLY A 21 8.61 6.30 7.34
C GLY A 21 7.52 5.28 7.59
N ALA A 22 6.28 5.73 7.68
CA ALA A 22 5.15 4.82 7.67
C ALA A 22 5.29 3.88 6.47
N GLU A 23 5.10 2.58 6.70
CA GLU A 23 5.07 1.55 5.66
C GLU A 23 3.63 1.10 5.55
N LEU A 24 3.06 1.09 4.34
CA LEU A 24 1.68 0.64 4.12
C LEU A 24 1.71 -0.84 3.74
N ARG A 25 1.18 -1.71 4.59
CA ARG A 25 1.13 -3.15 4.30
C ARG A 25 -0.07 -3.46 3.41
N VAL A 26 0.19 -3.76 2.16
CA VAL A 26 -0.84 -4.06 1.15
C VAL A 26 -0.95 -5.58 1.01
N GLY A 27 -2.13 -6.13 1.28
CA GLY A 27 -2.42 -7.53 1.03
C GLY A 27 -2.53 -7.81 -0.47
N VAL A 28 -1.89 -8.89 -0.90
CA VAL A 28 -1.86 -9.32 -2.30
C VAL A 28 -2.26 -10.80 -2.35
N PRO A 29 -3.27 -11.18 -3.16
CA PRO A 29 -3.61 -12.58 -3.32
C PRO A 29 -2.45 -13.36 -3.97
N PRO A 30 -2.28 -14.65 -3.65
CA PRO A 30 -1.19 -15.47 -4.17
C PRO A 30 -1.27 -15.74 -5.68
N ASP A 31 -2.45 -15.57 -6.29
CA ASP A 31 -2.66 -15.86 -7.71
C ASP A 31 -2.07 -14.78 -8.61
N ALA A 32 -1.48 -15.14 -9.75
CA ALA A 32 -0.89 -14.17 -10.69
C ALA A 32 -1.92 -13.40 -11.55
N GLY A 33 -3.16 -13.25 -11.06
CA GLY A 33 -4.28 -12.71 -11.80
C GLY A 33 -4.46 -11.20 -11.73
N LEU A 34 -5.59 -10.73 -12.27
CA LEU A 34 -5.95 -9.33 -12.34
C LEU A 34 -6.12 -8.69 -10.95
N GLN A 35 -6.61 -9.44 -9.95
CA GLN A 35 -6.72 -8.95 -8.57
C GLN A 35 -5.34 -8.61 -7.99
N THR A 36 -4.36 -9.47 -8.20
CA THR A 36 -2.96 -9.27 -7.78
C THR A 36 -2.32 -8.08 -8.48
N TYR A 37 -2.52 -7.95 -9.79
CA TYR A 37 -2.12 -6.75 -10.52
C TYR A 37 -2.76 -5.48 -9.93
N THR A 38 -4.05 -5.53 -9.62
CA THR A 38 -4.80 -4.41 -9.06
C THR A 38 -4.25 -4.00 -7.69
N ALA A 39 -3.99 -4.97 -6.81
CA ALA A 39 -3.41 -4.74 -5.48
C ALA A 39 -2.02 -4.08 -5.56
N TYR A 40 -1.13 -4.59 -6.42
CA TYR A 40 0.16 -3.95 -6.67
C TYR A 40 0.00 -2.53 -7.23
N SER A 41 -0.95 -2.33 -8.14
CA SER A 41 -1.15 -1.05 -8.82
C SER A 41 -1.60 0.03 -7.83
N VAL A 42 -2.53 -0.30 -6.92
CA VAL A 42 -2.97 0.62 -5.87
C VAL A 42 -1.82 0.92 -4.90
N GLY A 43 -1.07 -0.09 -4.45
CA GLY A 43 0.08 0.14 -3.57
C GLY A 43 1.12 1.07 -4.17
N TYR A 44 1.49 0.86 -5.45
CA TYR A 44 2.41 1.75 -6.15
C TYR A 44 1.83 3.12 -6.47
N TYR A 45 0.53 3.23 -6.73
CA TYR A 45 -0.13 4.52 -6.90
C TYR A 45 -0.08 5.34 -5.61
N VAL A 46 -0.35 4.71 -4.46
CA VAL A 46 -0.23 5.35 -3.15
C VAL A 46 1.21 5.80 -2.90
N GLU A 47 2.20 4.96 -3.20
CA GLU A 47 3.62 5.33 -3.12
C GLU A 47 3.92 6.61 -3.91
N GLU A 48 3.50 6.65 -5.18
CA GLU A 48 3.75 7.78 -6.06
C GLU A 48 3.11 9.07 -5.55
N LYS A 49 1.88 9.00 -5.01
CA LYS A 49 1.15 10.19 -4.58
C LYS A 49 1.47 10.64 -3.15
N THR A 50 2.07 9.78 -2.33
CA THR A 50 2.28 10.07 -0.89
C THR A 50 3.74 9.97 -0.44
N GLY A 51 4.59 9.28 -1.20
CA GLY A 51 5.96 8.92 -0.79
C GLY A 51 6.03 7.77 0.22
N ILE A 52 4.91 7.16 0.61
CA ILE A 52 4.85 6.04 1.55
C ILE A 52 5.11 4.73 0.80
N ALA A 53 6.19 4.06 1.16
CA ALA A 53 6.56 2.79 0.54
C ALA A 53 5.55 1.69 0.91
N PRO A 54 5.03 0.95 -0.07
CA PRO A 54 4.16 -0.18 0.19
C PRO A 54 4.99 -1.43 0.50
N ARG A 55 4.55 -2.18 1.50
CA ARG A 55 4.99 -3.55 1.74
C ARG A 55 3.91 -4.51 1.29
N PHE A 56 4.20 -5.23 0.22
CA PHE A 56 3.29 -6.24 -0.28
C PHE A 56 3.41 -7.51 0.55
N VAL A 57 2.30 -7.95 1.11
CA VAL A 57 2.18 -9.16 1.93
C VAL A 57 1.26 -10.11 1.19
N GLU A 58 1.77 -11.29 0.84
CA GLU A 58 0.95 -12.32 0.21
C GLU A 58 -0.02 -12.91 1.24
N VAL A 59 -1.32 -12.82 0.99
CA VAL A 59 -2.38 -13.30 1.88
C VAL A 59 -3.49 -13.96 1.08
N ALA A 60 -4.02 -15.09 1.58
CA ALA A 60 -5.12 -15.80 0.94
C ALA A 60 -6.49 -15.29 1.39
N ASP A 61 -6.58 -14.76 2.62
CA ASP A 61 -7.80 -14.24 3.24
C ASP A 61 -7.54 -12.82 3.75
N GLY A 62 -8.11 -11.84 3.05
CA GLY A 62 -7.94 -10.42 3.35
C GLY A 62 -8.62 -10.00 4.66
N GLU A 63 -9.79 -10.58 4.98
CA GLU A 63 -10.51 -10.27 6.23
C GLU A 63 -9.66 -10.66 7.43
N SER A 64 -9.25 -11.94 7.49
CA SER A 64 -8.43 -12.43 8.60
C SER A 64 -7.11 -11.67 8.71
N ALA A 65 -6.47 -11.34 7.58
CA ALA A 65 -5.21 -10.62 7.57
C ALA A 65 -5.34 -9.17 8.09
N ILE A 66 -6.42 -8.46 7.77
CA ILE A 66 -6.68 -7.12 8.34
C ILE A 66 -6.95 -7.23 9.84
N LEU A 67 -7.83 -8.15 10.25
CA LEU A 67 -8.25 -8.28 11.65
C LEU A 67 -7.11 -8.72 12.58
N ASN A 68 -6.15 -9.50 12.06
CA ASN A 68 -4.94 -9.88 12.79
C ASN A 68 -3.84 -8.80 12.74
N GLY A 69 -4.08 -7.70 12.02
CA GLY A 69 -3.11 -6.63 11.85
C GLY A 69 -1.89 -7.06 11.05
N GLU A 70 -2.01 -8.02 10.13
CA GLU A 70 -0.94 -8.44 9.23
C GLU A 70 -0.78 -7.46 8.06
N ILE A 71 -1.91 -6.92 7.59
CA ILE A 71 -1.99 -5.93 6.52
C ILE A 71 -2.82 -4.72 6.95
N ASP A 72 -2.63 -3.62 6.22
CA ASP A 72 -3.26 -2.32 6.43
C ASP A 72 -4.32 -2.03 5.36
N LEU A 73 -4.14 -2.58 4.16
CA LEU A 73 -5.00 -2.39 3.00
C LEU A 73 -5.25 -3.72 2.29
N TRP A 74 -6.53 -4.04 2.05
CA TRP A 74 -6.99 -5.12 1.18
C TRP A 74 -7.91 -4.57 0.08
N LEU A 75 -7.86 -5.20 -1.09
CA LEU A 75 -8.76 -4.89 -2.19
C LEU A 75 -9.78 -6.02 -2.32
N GLU A 76 -10.99 -5.75 -1.82
CA GLU A 76 -12.08 -6.69 -1.90
C GLU A 76 -12.80 -6.58 -3.24
N VAL A 77 -13.15 -7.74 -3.82
CA VAL A 77 -13.76 -7.84 -5.16
C VAL A 77 -15.15 -8.43 -5.02
N GLY A 78 -16.16 -7.63 -5.37
CA GLY A 78 -17.57 -8.04 -5.33
C GLY A 78 -18.40 -7.21 -4.35
N GLU A 79 -19.36 -7.87 -3.71
CA GLU A 79 -20.33 -7.27 -2.80
C GLU A 79 -20.34 -7.95 -1.43
N ASP A 80 -19.20 -8.49 -1.02
CA ASP A 80 -19.06 -9.10 0.30
C ASP A 80 -19.36 -8.10 1.42
N SER A 81 -19.97 -8.59 2.49
CA SER A 81 -20.32 -7.76 3.63
C SER A 81 -19.05 -7.30 4.35
N LEU A 82 -18.91 -5.99 4.54
CA LEU A 82 -17.81 -5.39 5.29
C LEU A 82 -17.65 -6.04 6.67
N PRO A 83 -16.48 -6.63 7.00
CA PRO A 83 -16.23 -7.22 8.30
C PRO A 83 -16.28 -6.17 9.42
N ARG A 84 -16.67 -6.59 10.62
CA ARG A 84 -16.71 -5.70 11.78
C ARG A 84 -15.29 -5.27 12.14
N GLY A 85 -15.07 -3.96 12.30
CA GLY A 85 -13.76 -3.41 12.66
C GLY A 85 -12.85 -3.17 11.45
N VAL A 86 -13.39 -3.25 10.24
CA VAL A 86 -12.74 -2.85 9.00
C VAL A 86 -13.40 -1.60 8.47
N GLU A 87 -12.60 -0.68 7.94
CA GLU A 87 -13.07 0.55 7.32
C GLU A 87 -13.15 0.39 5.81
N GLU A 88 -14.28 0.77 5.21
CA GLU A 88 -14.45 0.73 3.75
C GLU A 88 -14.13 2.10 3.13
N ARG A 89 -13.44 2.08 1.99
CA ARG A 89 -13.38 3.20 1.06
C ARG A 89 -13.78 2.73 -0.34
N THR A 90 -14.46 3.62 -1.05
CA THR A 90 -14.91 3.35 -2.42
C THR A 90 -13.72 3.15 -3.34
N GLY A 91 -13.67 1.99 -4.00
CA GLY A 91 -12.79 1.75 -5.13
C GLY A 91 -13.47 2.12 -6.45
N ALA A 92 -13.45 1.20 -7.41
CA ALA A 92 -14.09 1.38 -8.70
C ALA A 92 -14.53 0.04 -9.31
N ALA A 93 -15.34 0.09 -10.36
CA ALA A 93 -15.59 -1.08 -11.18
C ALA A 93 -14.42 -1.26 -12.17
N VAL A 94 -13.68 -2.35 -12.01
CA VAL A 94 -12.54 -2.69 -12.86
C VAL A 94 -13.00 -3.69 -13.93
N GLU A 95 -12.72 -3.41 -15.19
CA GLU A 95 -13.07 -4.29 -16.29
C GLU A 95 -12.38 -5.66 -16.12
N GLY A 96 -13.15 -6.75 -16.22
CA GLY A 96 -12.64 -8.11 -16.02
C GLY A 96 -12.47 -8.55 -14.57
N LEU A 97 -12.62 -7.66 -13.58
CA LEU A 97 -12.54 -7.99 -12.15
C LEU A 97 -13.87 -7.76 -11.42
N GLY A 98 -14.63 -6.73 -11.81
CA GLY A 98 -15.87 -6.34 -11.13
C GLY A 98 -15.69 -5.16 -10.18
N LYS A 99 -16.63 -5.00 -9.24
CA LYS A 99 -16.57 -3.92 -8.24
C LYS A 99 -15.43 -4.17 -7.27
N VAL A 100 -14.54 -3.20 -7.13
CA VAL A 100 -13.45 -3.20 -6.15
C VAL A 100 -13.78 -2.23 -5.01
N THR A 101 -13.58 -2.67 -3.79
CA THR A 101 -13.63 -1.82 -2.59
C THR A 101 -12.31 -1.90 -1.83
N PHE A 102 -11.96 -0.84 -1.11
CA PHE A 102 -10.75 -0.80 -0.30
C PHE A 102 -11.13 -1.04 1.14
N TRP A 103 -10.62 -2.12 1.71
CA TRP A 103 -10.75 -2.45 3.12
C TRP A 103 -9.49 -2.01 3.85
N LEU A 104 -9.67 -1.24 4.92
CA LEU A 104 -8.60 -0.62 5.68
C LEU A 104 -8.63 -1.08 7.13
N ASN A 105 -7.44 -1.29 7.68
CA ASN A 105 -7.27 -1.33 9.13
C ASN A 105 -7.55 0.08 9.71
N PRO A 106 -8.48 0.24 10.67
CA PRO A 106 -8.80 1.54 11.25
C PRO A 106 -7.60 2.30 11.82
N GLU A 107 -6.59 1.58 12.33
CA GLU A 107 -5.37 2.20 12.90
C GLU A 107 -4.60 3.04 11.86
N VAL A 108 -4.74 2.72 10.58
CA VAL A 108 -4.17 3.49 9.47
C VAL A 108 -4.78 4.88 9.41
N LEU A 109 -6.07 5.03 9.73
CA LEU A 109 -6.76 6.31 9.67
C LEU A 109 -6.46 7.20 10.88
N ASP A 110 -6.16 6.58 12.02
CA ASP A 110 -5.83 7.28 13.26
C ASP A 110 -4.39 7.83 13.28
N ASP A 111 -3.53 7.32 12.39
CA ASP A 111 -2.13 7.72 12.31
C ASP A 111 -1.93 8.91 11.33
N LEU A 112 -1.46 10.03 11.90
CA LEU A 112 -1.19 11.28 11.17
C LEU A 112 -0.29 11.09 9.93
N ARG A 113 0.56 10.06 9.92
CA ARG A 113 1.45 9.73 8.79
C ARG A 113 0.67 9.28 7.55
N PHE A 114 -0.55 8.79 7.71
CA PHE A 114 -1.38 8.24 6.63
C PHE A 114 -2.52 9.18 6.18
N THR A 115 -2.55 10.42 6.67
CA THR A 115 -3.52 11.44 6.23
C THR A 115 -3.48 11.71 4.72
N THR A 116 -2.35 11.45 4.08
CA THR A 116 -2.20 11.54 2.61
C THR A 116 -2.65 10.26 1.89
N VAL A 117 -2.61 9.10 2.56
CA VAL A 117 -3.05 7.81 2.01
C VAL A 117 -4.55 7.81 1.76
N GLU A 118 -5.36 8.32 2.67
CA GLU A 118 -6.81 8.41 2.45
C GLU A 118 -7.15 9.21 1.19
N ARG A 119 -6.47 10.35 0.97
CA ARG A 119 -6.66 11.16 -0.24
C ARG A 119 -6.17 10.44 -1.50
N ALA A 120 -5.08 9.69 -1.40
CA ALA A 120 -4.57 8.89 -2.51
C ALA A 120 -5.56 7.76 -2.87
N LEU A 121 -6.10 7.04 -1.89
CA LEU A 121 -7.09 5.99 -2.12
C LEU A 121 -8.38 6.54 -2.73
N ALA A 122 -8.85 7.70 -2.29
CA ALA A 122 -10.01 8.36 -2.91
C ALA A 122 -9.80 8.63 -4.41
N ARG A 123 -8.57 8.93 -4.84
CA ARG A 123 -8.19 9.15 -6.24
C ARG A 123 -7.82 7.85 -6.97
N ALA A 124 -7.43 6.81 -6.24
CA ALA A 124 -7.07 5.52 -6.80
C ALA A 124 -8.25 4.89 -7.56
N SER A 125 -9.49 5.17 -7.14
CA SER A 125 -10.71 4.80 -7.88
C SER A 125 -10.66 5.23 -9.35
N SER A 126 -10.35 6.50 -9.62
CA SER A 126 -10.21 7.04 -10.98
C SER A 126 -9.03 6.43 -11.74
N PHE A 127 -7.93 6.13 -11.04
CA PHE A 127 -6.78 5.45 -11.62
C PHE A 127 -7.11 4.03 -12.07
N LEU A 128 -7.87 3.27 -11.28
CA LEU A 128 -8.30 1.91 -11.60
C LEU A 128 -9.17 1.82 -12.86
N THR A 129 -9.79 2.92 -13.28
CA THR A 129 -10.57 3.01 -14.53
C THR A 129 -9.84 3.73 -15.66
N SER A 130 -8.59 4.13 -15.44
CA SER A 130 -7.83 4.87 -16.44
C SER A 130 -7.36 3.97 -17.58
N GLU A 131 -7.21 4.55 -18.78
CA GLU A 131 -6.62 3.87 -19.94
C GLU A 131 -5.27 3.25 -19.59
N GLN A 132 -4.46 3.98 -18.82
CA GLN A 132 -3.15 3.52 -18.40
C GLN A 132 -3.16 2.29 -17.50
N PHE A 133 -4.13 2.18 -16.59
CA PHE A 133 -4.31 0.96 -15.81
C PHE A 133 -4.66 -0.22 -16.72
N ASN A 134 -5.57 -0.01 -17.67
CA ASN A 134 -6.04 -1.06 -18.57
C ASN A 134 -4.94 -1.53 -19.56
N GLU A 135 -4.17 -0.61 -20.15
CA GLU A 135 -3.09 -0.93 -21.09
C GLU A 135 -1.99 -1.83 -20.51
N ASN A 136 -1.83 -1.86 -19.18
CA ASN A 136 -0.80 -2.62 -18.51
C ASN A 136 -1.33 -3.88 -17.81
N ALA A 137 -2.65 -4.12 -17.80
CA ALA A 137 -3.28 -5.24 -17.08
C ALA A 137 -2.89 -6.63 -17.62
N MET A 138 -2.44 -6.75 -18.87
CA MET A 138 -2.16 -8.03 -19.54
C MET A 138 -0.68 -8.46 -19.53
N GLY A 139 0.18 -7.84 -18.73
CA GLY A 139 1.61 -8.20 -18.73
C GLY A 139 1.94 -9.47 -17.95
N ASP A 140 2.97 -10.21 -18.38
CA ASP A 140 3.40 -11.51 -17.81
C ASP A 140 3.81 -11.47 -16.33
N ASN A 141 4.09 -10.28 -15.78
CA ASN A 141 4.45 -10.10 -14.38
C ASN A 141 3.57 -9.00 -13.77
N PRO A 142 2.56 -9.36 -12.95
CA PRO A 142 1.62 -8.42 -12.35
C PRO A 142 2.30 -7.25 -11.63
N ARG A 143 3.35 -7.53 -10.85
CA ARG A 143 4.06 -6.51 -10.06
C ARG A 143 4.80 -5.50 -10.94
N LYS A 144 5.51 -5.97 -11.97
CA LYS A 144 6.24 -5.10 -12.90
C LYS A 144 5.28 -4.24 -13.72
N SER A 145 4.19 -4.84 -14.20
CA SER A 145 3.15 -4.14 -14.94
C SER A 145 2.48 -3.06 -14.08
N ALA A 146 2.15 -3.39 -12.83
CA ALA A 146 1.55 -2.48 -11.88
C ALA A 146 2.42 -1.25 -11.59
N ARG A 147 3.74 -1.44 -11.41
CA ARG A 147 4.67 -0.32 -11.23
C ARG A 147 4.67 0.60 -12.43
N LYS A 148 4.65 0.04 -13.65
CA LYS A 148 4.59 0.82 -14.90
C LYS A 148 3.27 1.59 -15.02
N ALA A 149 2.15 0.99 -14.61
CA ALA A 149 0.85 1.65 -14.59
C ALA A 149 0.84 2.86 -13.64
N ALA A 150 1.36 2.71 -12.42
CA ALA A 150 1.36 3.77 -11.42
C ALA A 150 2.27 4.97 -11.78
N VAL A 151 3.47 4.74 -12.32
CA VAL A 151 4.49 5.80 -12.53
C VAL A 151 4.11 6.85 -13.58
N LYS A 152 3.24 6.54 -14.55
CA LYS A 152 2.76 7.56 -15.51
C LYS A 152 1.35 8.07 -15.23
N SER A 153 0.78 7.72 -14.07
CA SER A 153 -0.51 8.25 -13.67
C SER A 153 -0.31 9.69 -13.16
N ASP A 154 -0.50 10.69 -14.03
CA ASP A 154 -0.46 12.10 -13.63
C ASP A 154 -1.83 12.56 -13.11
#